data_AF-B3PN86-F1
#
_entry.id   AF-B3PN86-F1
#
_cell.length_a   1.000
_cell.length_b   1.000
_cell.length_c   1.000
_cell.angle_alpha   90.00
_cell.angle_beta   90.00
_cell.angle_gamma   90.00
#
_symmetry.space_group_name_H-M   'P 1'
#
loop_
_entity.id
_entity.type
_entity.pdbx_description
1 polymer ?
#
loop_
_entity_poly.entity_id
_entity_poly.type
_entity_poly.pdbx_seq_one_letter_code
_entity_poly.pdbx_strand_id
1 'polypeptide(L)'
;MKKMNKFFLSLGAVSLVGLSLLIALSCQPGYLKKYNSALAKNEKARKQLEQNKKIPSNFESYKATIEAELKAKLDGISDATQIAKIYDEFTNKINDSTSQINSSLRQAD
;
A
#
# COMPACT_ATOMS: atom_id res chain seq x y z
N MET A 1 -29.22 45.53 -13.90
CA MET A 1 -29.05 44.58 -15.02
C MET A 1 -27.89 43.65 -14.70
N LYS A 2 -28.13 42.33 -14.71
CA LYS A 2 -27.14 41.27 -14.47
C LYS A 2 -26.10 41.24 -15.59
N LYS A 3 -24.81 41.13 -15.26
CA LYS A 3 -23.78 40.58 -16.16
C LYS A 3 -23.15 39.37 -15.49
N MET A 4 -23.70 38.20 -15.80
CA MET A 4 -23.06 36.91 -15.59
C MET A 4 -21.95 36.78 -16.64
N ASN A 5 -20.69 36.71 -16.22
CA ASN A 5 -19.65 36.18 -17.09
C ASN A 5 -19.49 34.68 -16.79
N LYS A 6 -20.13 33.87 -17.63
CA LYS A 6 -19.94 32.42 -17.70
C LYS A 6 -18.57 32.15 -18.31
N PHE A 7 -17.56 31.89 -17.49
CA PHE A 7 -16.32 31.27 -17.96
C PHE A 7 -16.45 29.76 -17.85
N PHE A 8 -17.07 29.18 -18.88
CA PHE A 8 -16.85 27.79 -19.24
C PHE A 8 -15.47 27.70 -19.88
N LEU A 9 -14.51 27.11 -19.18
CA LEU A 9 -13.32 26.52 -19.78
C LEU A 9 -13.19 25.10 -19.24
N SER A 10 -14.00 24.24 -19.87
CA SER A 10 -13.71 22.83 -20.03
C SER A 10 -12.40 22.73 -20.83
N LEU A 11 -11.35 22.18 -20.22
CA LEU A 11 -10.34 21.37 -20.91
C LEU A 11 -9.45 20.68 -19.87
N GLY A 12 -9.61 19.37 -19.75
CA GLY A 12 -8.86 18.56 -18.80
C GLY A 12 -9.68 17.41 -18.28
N ALA A 13 -10.23 16.58 -19.18
CA ALA A 13 -10.64 15.23 -18.85
C ALA A 13 -9.38 14.43 -18.48
N VAL A 14 -8.84 14.68 -17.28
CA VAL A 14 -8.05 13.66 -16.60
C VAL A 14 -9.08 12.62 -16.21
N SER A 15 -9.04 11.50 -16.92
CA SER A 15 -9.65 10.25 -16.50
C SER A 15 -9.25 9.96 -15.05
N LEU A 16 -10.06 10.43 -14.11
CA LEU A 16 -10.11 9.97 -12.73
C LEU A 16 -11.06 8.75 -12.66
N VAL A 17 -10.96 7.85 -13.65
CA VAL A 17 -11.42 6.48 -13.50
C VAL A 17 -10.37 5.79 -12.65
N GLY A 18 -10.52 5.88 -11.33
CA GLY A 18 -9.60 5.24 -10.40
C GLY A 18 -9.89 5.45 -8.92
N LEU A 19 -10.85 6.31 -8.55
CA LEU A 19 -11.18 6.57 -7.14
C LEU A 19 -12.49 5.92 -6.66
N SER A 20 -12.98 4.90 -7.35
CA SER A 20 -14.23 4.21 -7.01
C SER A 20 -14.03 2.89 -6.25
N LEU A 21 -12.87 2.67 -5.62
CA LEU A 21 -12.62 1.49 -4.77
C LEU A 21 -12.41 1.85 -3.29
N LEU A 22 -13.05 2.92 -2.80
CA LEU A 22 -13.05 3.29 -1.38
C LEU A 22 -14.36 2.97 -0.66
N ILE A 23 -15.25 2.18 -1.28
CA ILE A 23 -16.51 1.72 -0.67
C ILE A 23 -16.47 0.20 -0.50
N ALA A 24 -15.50 -0.29 0.27
CA ALA A 24 -15.48 -1.68 0.79
C ALA A 24 -14.76 -1.80 2.16
N LEU A 25 -14.49 -0.67 2.84
CA LEU A 25 -13.69 -0.65 4.07
C LEU A 25 -14.43 -1.13 5.32
N SER A 26 -15.75 -1.40 5.27
CA SER A 26 -16.54 -1.75 6.45
C SER A 26 -16.71 -3.25 6.70
N CYS A 27 -16.27 -4.14 5.79
CA CYS A 27 -16.34 -5.60 5.97
C CYS A 27 -15.06 -6.33 5.59
N GLN A 28 -13.92 -5.62 5.53
CA GLN A 28 -12.64 -6.26 5.26
C GLN A 28 -12.21 -7.11 6.47
N PRO A 29 -11.88 -8.40 6.30
CA PRO A 29 -11.38 -9.25 7.39
C PRO A 29 -10.21 -8.62 8.13
N GLY A 30 -10.13 -8.85 9.45
CA GLY A 30 -9.11 -8.23 10.31
C GLY A 30 -7.67 -8.47 9.84
N TYR A 31 -7.38 -9.66 9.31
CA TYR A 31 -6.06 -10.02 8.76
C TYR A 31 -5.68 -9.18 7.53
N LEU A 32 -6.64 -8.93 6.63
CA LEU A 32 -6.45 -8.08 5.45
C LEU A 32 -6.19 -6.63 5.85
N LYS A 33 -6.89 -6.13 6.88
CA LYS A 33 -6.65 -4.78 7.41
C LYS A 33 -5.25 -4.63 7.99
N LYS A 34 -4.78 -5.63 8.76
CA LYS A 34 -3.41 -5.66 9.31
C LYS A 34 -2.37 -5.67 8.20
N TYR A 35 -2.55 -6.53 7.19
CA TYR A 35 -1.68 -6.62 6.03
C TYR A 35 -1.56 -5.27 5.28
N ASN A 36 -2.70 -4.64 4.95
CA ASN A 36 -2.70 -3.33 4.27
C ASN A 36 -2.05 -2.24 5.14
N SER A 37 -2.29 -2.26 6.46
CA SER A 37 -1.64 -1.33 7.38
C SER A 37 -0.12 -1.52 7.43
N ALA A 38 0.36 -2.76 7.41
CA ALA A 38 1.79 -3.06 7.36
C ALA A 38 2.43 -2.58 6.05
N LEU A 39 1.77 -2.81 4.90
CA LEU A 39 2.22 -2.28 3.60
C LEU A 39 2.34 -0.76 3.62
N ALA A 40 1.33 -0.05 4.12
CA ALA A 40 1.36 1.41 4.21
C ALA A 40 2.49 1.95 5.10
N LYS A 41 2.80 1.26 6.22
CA LYS A 41 3.94 1.60 7.08
C LYS A 41 5.27 1.36 6.36
N ASN A 42 5.38 0.25 5.64
CA ASN A 42 6.58 -0.09 4.86
C ASN A 42 6.83 0.94 3.75
N GLU A 43 5.77 1.32 3.02
CA GLU A 43 5.83 2.38 2.00
C GLU A 43 6.39 3.67 2.57
N LYS A 44 5.85 4.11 3.71
CA LYS A 44 6.31 5.33 4.39
C LYS A 44 7.78 5.24 4.78
N ALA A 45 8.22 4.12 5.36
CA ALA A 45 9.61 3.91 5.75
C ALA A 45 10.55 3.93 4.53
N ARG A 46 10.17 3.29 3.42
CA ARG A 46 10.94 3.30 2.17
C ARG A 46 11.03 4.69 1.55
N LYS A 47 9.93 5.44 1.51
CA LYS A 47 9.93 6.84 1.05
C LYS A 47 10.86 7.72 1.88
N GLN A 48 10.88 7.52 3.20
CA GLN A 48 11.81 8.23 4.07
C GLN A 48 13.27 7.85 3.81
N LEU A 49 13.55 6.57 3.57
CA LEU A 49 14.89 6.10 3.18
C LEU A 49 15.36 6.69 1.85
N GLU A 50 14.46 6.76 0.86
CA GLU A 50 14.69 7.42 -0.43
C GLU A 50 15.07 8.89 -0.23
N GLN A 51 14.32 9.62 0.60
CA GLN A 51 14.59 11.04 0.87
C GLN A 51 15.97 11.23 1.53
N ASN A 52 16.31 10.38 2.50
CA ASN A 52 17.58 10.49 3.22
C ASN A 52 18.80 10.08 2.35
N LYS A 53 18.66 9.02 1.54
CA LYS A 53 19.78 8.44 0.78
C LYS A 53 19.82 8.83 -0.70
N LYS A 54 18.82 9.57 -1.20
CA LYS A 54 18.65 9.93 -2.62
C LYS A 54 18.67 8.71 -3.56
N ILE A 55 18.05 7.62 -3.14
CA ILE A 55 17.92 6.38 -3.91
C ILE A 55 16.47 6.19 -4.38
N PRO A 56 16.21 5.61 -5.56
CA PRO A 56 14.85 5.40 -6.05
C PRO A 56 14.07 4.45 -5.14
N SER A 57 12.77 4.75 -4.94
CA SER A 57 11.86 3.86 -4.20
C SER A 57 11.75 2.50 -4.87
N ASN A 58 11.96 1.44 -4.09
CA ASN A 58 11.69 0.06 -4.48
C ASN A 58 10.39 -0.49 -3.86
N PHE A 59 9.48 0.38 -3.41
CA PHE A 59 8.24 -0.08 -2.77
C PHE A 59 7.34 -0.87 -3.73
N GLU A 60 7.13 -0.40 -4.96
CA GLU A 60 6.27 -1.10 -5.92
C GLU A 60 6.81 -2.49 -6.29
N SER A 61 8.13 -2.61 -6.50
CA SER A 61 8.73 -3.92 -6.78
C SER A 61 8.68 -4.86 -5.56
N TYR A 62 8.90 -4.32 -4.36
CA TYR A 62 8.75 -5.05 -3.10
C TYR A 62 7.31 -5.54 -2.92
N LYS A 63 6.32 -4.65 -3.10
CA LYS A 63 4.90 -4.97 -2.99
C LYS A 63 4.50 -6.05 -4.00
N ALA A 64 4.87 -5.90 -5.28
CA ALA A 64 4.58 -6.89 -6.31
C ALA A 64 5.16 -8.28 -5.97
N THR A 65 6.38 -8.31 -5.42
CA THR A 65 7.02 -9.57 -4.98
C THR A 65 6.24 -10.21 -3.83
N ILE A 66 5.90 -9.42 -2.81
CA ILE A 66 5.12 -9.88 -1.65
C ILE A 66 3.73 -10.37 -2.06
N GLU A 67 3.04 -9.66 -2.96
CA GLU A 67 1.72 -10.04 -3.44
C GLU A 67 1.77 -11.32 -4.30
N ALA A 68 2.81 -11.49 -5.12
CA ALA A 68 3.01 -12.72 -5.88
C ALA A 68 3.26 -13.93 -4.97
N GLU A 69 4.12 -13.79 -3.97
CA GLU A 69 4.38 -14.83 -2.97
C GLU A 69 3.14 -15.16 -2.14
N LEU A 70 2.39 -14.14 -1.73
CA LEU A 70 1.13 -14.31 -0.98
C LEU A 70 0.11 -15.07 -1.82
N LYS A 71 -0.07 -14.67 -3.09
CA LYS A 71 -0.98 -15.36 -4.01
C LYS A 71 -0.57 -16.82 -4.20
N ALA A 72 0.72 -17.11 -4.35
CA ALA A 72 1.22 -18.47 -4.46
C ALA A 72 0.96 -19.31 -3.20
N LYS A 73 1.11 -18.72 -2.00
CA LYS A 73 0.80 -19.42 -0.73
C LYS A 73 -0.69 -19.66 -0.52
N LEU A 74 -1.54 -18.78 -1.02
CA LEU A 74 -2.99 -18.91 -0.92
C LEU A 74 -3.57 -19.84 -2.00
N ASP A 75 -2.78 -20.20 -3.02
CA ASP A 75 -3.26 -21.05 -4.11
C ASP A 75 -3.69 -22.42 -3.59
N GLY A 76 -4.91 -22.82 -3.93
CA GLY A 76 -5.52 -24.07 -3.44
C GLY A 76 -5.93 -24.09 -1.96
N ILE A 77 -5.75 -23.00 -1.19
CA ILE A 77 -6.17 -22.93 0.22
C ILE A 77 -7.60 -22.39 0.33
N SER A 78 -8.50 -23.20 0.89
CA SER A 78 -9.90 -22.81 1.15
C SER A 78 -10.22 -22.62 2.64
N ASP A 79 -9.36 -23.10 3.55
CA ASP A 79 -9.56 -22.97 4.99
C ASP A 79 -9.31 -21.54 5.47
N ALA A 80 -10.34 -20.91 6.06
CA ALA A 80 -10.28 -19.52 6.50
C ALA A 80 -9.22 -19.27 7.59
N THR A 81 -8.94 -20.27 8.43
CA THR A 81 -7.94 -20.16 9.50
C THR A 81 -6.52 -20.20 8.92
N GLN A 82 -6.27 -21.05 7.94
CA GLN A 82 -5.02 -21.11 7.19
C GLN A 82 -4.80 -19.83 6.39
N ILE A 83 -5.83 -19.31 5.71
CA ILE A 83 -5.77 -18.02 5.01
C ILE A 83 -5.35 -16.92 5.99
N ALA A 84 -6.01 -16.81 7.16
CA ALA A 84 -5.67 -15.80 8.16
C ALA A 84 -4.22 -15.94 8.67
N LYS A 85 -3.74 -17.17 8.92
CA LYS A 85 -2.35 -17.45 9.32
C LYS A 85 -1.35 -17.02 8.25
N ILE A 86 -1.63 -17.28 6.98
CA ILE A 86 -0.79 -16.85 5.85
C ILE A 86 -0.72 -15.33 5.82
N TYR A 87 -1.86 -14.63 5.92
CA TYR A 87 -1.85 -13.16 5.97
C TYR A 87 -1.07 -12.60 7.17
N ASP A 88 -1.17 -13.22 8.35
CA ASP A 88 -0.40 -12.82 9.52
C ASP A 88 1.12 -13.07 9.32
N GLU A 89 1.52 -14.17 8.70
CA GLU A 89 2.93 -14.46 8.32
C GLU A 89 3.48 -13.34 7.41
N PHE A 90 2.76 -12.99 6.36
CA PHE A 90 3.17 -11.93 5.44
C PHE A 90 3.14 -10.55 6.11
N THR A 91 2.19 -10.28 6.99
CA THR A 91 2.15 -9.06 7.80
C THR A 91 3.42 -8.93 8.64
N ASN A 92 3.86 -10.01 9.29
CA ASN A 92 5.09 -10.02 10.06
C ASN A 92 6.32 -9.80 9.18
N LYS A 93 6.41 -10.49 8.04
CA LYS A 93 7.48 -10.28 7.05
C LYS A 93 7.59 -8.81 6.61
N ILE A 94 6.46 -8.15 6.37
CA ILE A 94 6.42 -6.72 6.04
C ILE A 94 6.87 -5.84 7.22
N ASN A 95 6.43 -6.14 8.43
CA ASN A 95 6.83 -5.40 9.63
C ASN A 95 8.32 -5.56 9.94
N ASP A 96 8.89 -6.74 9.72
CA ASP A 96 10.33 -6.99 9.90
C ASP A 96 11.14 -6.18 8.88
N SER A 97 10.75 -6.20 7.61
CA SER A 97 11.36 -5.36 6.58
C SER A 97 11.26 -3.87 6.92
N THR A 98 10.11 -3.42 7.43
CA THR A 98 9.89 -2.03 7.88
C THR A 98 10.82 -1.67 9.02
N SER A 99 11.00 -2.58 9.98
CA SER A 99 11.87 -2.39 11.14
C SER A 99 13.34 -2.28 10.72
N GLN A 100 13.79 -3.10 9.77
CA GLN A 100 15.14 -3.02 9.20
C GLN A 100 15.41 -1.67 8.52
N ILE A 101 14.44 -1.16 7.75
CA ILE A 101 14.54 0.17 7.11
C ILE A 101 14.63 1.26 8.18
N ASN A 102 13.75 1.24 9.18
CA ASN A 102 13.74 2.24 10.24
C ASN A 102 15.02 2.21 11.08
N SER A 103 15.59 1.04 11.35
CA SER A 103 16.90 0.92 12.00
C SER A 103 18.01 1.52 11.14
N SER A 104 17.98 1.30 9.82
CA SER A 104 18.94 1.89 8.88
C SER A 104 18.82 3.41 8.76
N LEU A 105 17.62 3.97 9.00
CA LEU A 105 17.39 5.42 9.04
C LEU A 105 18.02 6.06 10.29
N ARG A 106 17.87 5.44 11.47
CA ARG A 106 18.40 5.94 12.75
C ARG A 106 19.92 5.92 12.86
N GLN A 107 20.59 5.07 12.06
CA GLN A 107 22.05 5.00 12.01
C GLN A 107 22.68 6.07 11.09
N ALA A 108 21.85 6.82 10.35
CA ALA A 108 22.29 7.87 9.44
C ALA A 108 22.21 9.28 10.06
N ASP A 109 21.70 9.38 11.30
CA ASP A 109 21.71 10.58 12.15
C ASP A 109 22.96 10.58 13.04
#